data_AF-A0A2A4WL77-F1
#
_entry.id   AF-A0A2A4WL77-F1
#
_cell.length_a   1.000
_cell.length_b   1.000
_cell.length_c   1.000
_cell.angle_alpha   90.00
_cell.angle_beta   90.00
_cell.angle_gamma   90.00
#
_symmetry.space_group_name_H-M   'P 1'
#
loop_
_entity.id
_entity.type
_entity.pdbx_description
1 polymer ?
#
loop_
_entity_poly.entity_id
_entity_poly.type
_entity_poly.pdbx_seq_one_letter_code
_entity_poly.pdbx_strand_id
1 'polypeptide(L)'
;MQIKDLCTSCDCWTITTIEHDSKTATFTCTYCKNSFEMPWDTNTRFMIRSIRTSLKKRTKKYPELQELKYAGDFVKLVERADPPKGQGCK
;
A
#
# COMPACT_ATOMS: atom_id res chain seq x y z
N MET A 1 -1.18 -0.28 -14.64
CA MET A 1 -0.56 0.73 -13.73
C MET A 1 0.03 0.03 -12.49
N GLN A 2 0.87 0.69 -11.71
CA GLN A 2 1.41 0.14 -10.46
C GLN A 2 1.21 1.13 -9.30
N ILE A 3 0.96 0.59 -8.11
CA ILE A 3 0.88 1.35 -6.86
C ILE A 3 1.65 0.60 -5.77
N LYS A 4 2.13 1.31 -4.75
CA LYS A 4 2.61 0.66 -3.53
C LYS A 4 1.49 0.70 -2.50
N ASP A 5 1.17 -0.44 -1.94
CA ASP A 5 0.05 -0.61 -1.03
C ASP A 5 0.33 -1.72 -0.02
N LEU A 6 -0.46 -1.75 1.06
CA LEU A 6 -0.47 -2.84 2.02
C LEU A 6 -1.35 -3.96 1.47
N CYS A 7 -0.74 -5.10 1.13
CA CYS A 7 -1.51 -6.27 0.75
C CYS A 7 -2.08 -6.95 2.00
N THR A 8 -3.41 -7.01 2.11
CA THR A 8 -4.11 -7.63 3.25
C THR A 8 -3.94 -9.15 3.31
N SER A 9 -3.60 -9.79 2.19
CA SER A 9 -3.41 -11.25 2.14
C SER A 9 -2.09 -11.71 2.74
N CYS A 10 -1.02 -10.92 2.58
CA CYS A 10 0.32 -11.26 3.10
C CYS A 10 0.80 -10.29 4.19
N ASP A 11 -0.01 -9.29 4.54
CA ASP A 11 0.27 -8.24 5.53
C ASP A 11 1.64 -7.57 5.34
N CYS A 12 1.98 -7.31 4.07
CA CYS A 12 3.25 -6.69 3.69
C CYS A 12 2.98 -5.48 2.78
N TRP A 13 3.76 -4.42 2.95
CA TRP A 13 3.81 -3.33 1.99
C TRP A 13 4.54 -3.79 0.75
N THR A 14 3.91 -3.71 -0.40
CA THR A 14 4.47 -4.23 -1.64
C THR A 14 3.94 -3.43 -2.83
N ILE A 15 4.39 -3.79 -4.03
CA ILE A 15 3.88 -3.22 -5.26
C ILE A 15 2.67 -4.06 -5.70
N THR A 16 1.56 -3.39 -5.97
CA THR A 16 0.37 -3.97 -6.57
C THR A 16 0.27 -3.48 -8.01
N THR A 17 0.21 -4.40 -8.95
CA THR A 17 -0.13 -4.10 -10.34
C THR A 17 -1.65 -3.97 -10.45
N ILE A 18 -2.10 -2.96 -11.18
CA ILE A 18 -3.52 -2.74 -11.45
C ILE A 18 -3.67 -2.75 -12.95
N GLU A 19 -4.36 -3.76 -13.45
CA GLU A 19 -4.82 -3.85 -14.83
C GLU A 19 -6.28 -3.46 -14.83
N HIS A 20 -6.71 -2.64 -15.77
CA HIS A 20 -8.12 -2.24 -15.81
C HIS A 20 -8.61 -2.18 -17.24
N ASP A 21 -9.85 -2.61 -17.40
CA ASP A 21 -10.65 -2.36 -18.59
C ASP A 21 -11.60 -1.19 -18.31
N SER A 22 -12.45 -0.85 -19.28
CA SER A 22 -13.44 0.22 -19.13
C SER A 22 -14.51 -0.05 -18.06
N LYS A 23 -14.54 -1.25 -17.45
CA LYS A 23 -15.58 -1.69 -16.51
C LYS A 23 -15.01 -2.22 -15.18
N THR A 24 -13.92 -2.97 -15.22
CA THR A 24 -13.34 -3.66 -14.06
C THR A 24 -11.84 -3.38 -13.98
N ALA A 25 -11.31 -3.46 -12.77
CA ALA A 25 -9.90 -3.33 -12.48
C ALA A 25 -9.46 -4.52 -11.62
N THR A 26 -8.42 -5.20 -12.08
CA THR A 26 -7.76 -6.33 -11.44
C THR A 26 -6.52 -5.83 -10.72
N PHE A 27 -6.50 -6.00 -9.40
CA PHE A 27 -5.41 -5.63 -8.53
C PHE A 27 -4.65 -6.89 -8.16
N THR A 28 -3.37 -6.96 -8.52
CA THR A 28 -2.53 -8.13 -8.30
C THR A 28 -1.32 -7.74 -7.46
N CYS A 29 -1.20 -8.35 -6.28
CA CYS A 29 -0.03 -8.20 -5.43
C CYS A 29 1.18 -8.86 -6.08
N THR A 30 2.27 -8.11 -6.30
CA THR A 30 3.47 -8.68 -6.96
C THR A 30 4.27 -9.63 -6.07
N TYR A 31 4.08 -9.57 -4.75
CA TYR A 31 4.75 -10.45 -3.79
C TYR A 31 4.04 -11.81 -3.62
N CYS A 32 2.78 -11.80 -3.16
CA CYS A 32 2.04 -13.04 -2.88
C CYS A 32 1.19 -13.53 -4.07
N LYS A 33 1.16 -12.78 -5.18
CA LYS A 33 0.37 -13.08 -6.40
C LYS A 33 -1.14 -13.18 -6.17
N ASN A 34 -1.63 -12.72 -5.02
CA ASN A 34 -3.07 -12.63 -4.80
C ASN A 34 -3.65 -11.54 -5.70
N SER A 35 -4.71 -11.87 -6.41
CA SER A 35 -5.44 -10.97 -7.29
C SER A 35 -6.88 -10.79 -6.84
N PHE A 36 -7.41 -9.59 -6.96
CA PHE A 36 -8.83 -9.31 -6.71
C PHE A 36 -9.35 -8.29 -7.71
N GLU A 37 -10.64 -8.36 -7.99
CA GLU A 37 -11.31 -7.50 -8.96
C GLU A 37 -12.21 -6.48 -8.27
N MET A 38 -12.24 -5.27 -8.81
CA MET A 38 -13.16 -4.21 -8.38
C MET A 38 -13.70 -3.44 -9.58
N PRO A 39 -14.87 -2.79 -9.48
CA PRO A 39 -15.38 -1.92 -10.52
C PRO A 39 -14.40 -0.77 -10.82
N TRP A 40 -14.18 -0.47 -12.11
CA TRP A 40 -13.35 0.67 -12.52
C TRP A 40 -14.16 1.98 -12.55
N ASP A 41 -14.63 2.40 -11.38
CA ASP A 41 -15.43 3.60 -11.21
C ASP A 41 -14.64 4.76 -10.57
N THR A 42 -15.32 5.88 -10.33
CA THR A 42 -14.72 7.06 -9.68
C THR A 42 -14.25 6.75 -8.26
N ASN A 43 -14.94 5.87 -7.52
CA ASN A 43 -14.58 5.51 -6.15
C ASN A 43 -13.26 4.75 -6.12
N THR A 44 -13.06 3.78 -7.01
CA THR A 44 -11.82 3.02 -7.15
C THR A 44 -10.64 3.94 -7.50
N ARG A 45 -10.86 4.94 -8.37
CA ARG A 45 -9.84 5.96 -8.69
C ARG A 45 -9.50 6.84 -7.48
N PHE A 46 -10.49 7.24 -6.67
CA PHE A 46 -10.26 7.98 -5.43
C PHE A 46 -9.51 7.14 -4.39
N MET A 47 -9.87 5.86 -4.25
CA MET A 47 -9.18 4.92 -3.36
C MET A 47 -7.69 4.82 -3.73
N ILE A 48 -7.36 4.61 -5.01
CA ILE A 48 -5.97 4.59 -5.49
C ILE A 48 -5.22 5.88 -5.14
N ARG A 49 -5.86 7.04 -5.32
CA ARG A 49 -5.27 8.34 -4.97
C ARG A 49 -5.06 8.48 -3.46
N SER A 50 -6.00 7.99 -2.66
CA SER A 50 -5.91 7.98 -1.19
C SER A 50 -4.77 7.11 -0.70
N ILE A 51 -4.60 5.91 -1.29
CA ILE A 51 -3.48 5.00 -0.99
C ILE A 51 -2.15 5.69 -1.26
N ARG A 52 -1.96 6.30 -2.44
CA ARG A 52 -0.73 7.03 -2.78
C ARG A 52 -0.42 8.16 -1.79
N THR A 53 -1.46 8.90 -1.37
CA THR A 53 -1.31 9.99 -0.40
C THR A 53 -0.92 9.45 0.98
N SER A 54 -1.54 8.34 1.39
CA SER A 54 -1.27 7.67 2.67
C SER A 54 0.14 7.09 2.71
N LEU A 55 0.57 6.45 1.62
CA LEU A 55 1.93 5.96 1.45
C LEU A 55 2.95 7.10 1.63
N LYS A 56 2.77 8.24 0.93
CA LYS A 56 3.67 9.40 1.06
C LYS A 56 3.83 9.89 2.51
N LYS A 57 2.75 9.84 3.30
CA LYS A 57 2.81 10.16 4.74
C LYS A 57 3.57 9.08 5.53
N ARG A 58 3.29 7.81 5.28
CA ARG A 58 3.95 6.67 5.96
C ARG A 58 5.45 6.59 5.64
N THR A 59 5.86 6.91 4.42
CA THR A 59 7.27 6.95 4.02
C THR A 59 8.10 7.95 4.84
N LYS A 60 7.47 8.97 5.46
CA LYS A 60 8.16 9.86 6.40
C LYS A 60 8.48 9.18 7.74
N LYS A 61 7.62 8.26 8.20
CA LYS A 61 7.81 7.49 9.44
C LYS A 61 8.67 6.24 9.20
N TYR A 62 8.52 5.63 8.02
CA TYR A 62 9.15 4.38 7.61
C TYR A 62 9.87 4.58 6.27
N PRO A 63 11.12 5.10 6.28
CA PRO A 63 11.88 5.34 5.06
C PRO A 63 12.14 4.07 4.24
N GLU A 64 12.13 2.88 4.86
CA GLU A 64 12.24 1.58 4.19
C GLU A 64 11.17 1.36 3.10
N LEU A 65 10.01 2.02 3.19
CA LEU A 65 8.97 1.98 2.15
C LEU A 65 9.43 2.62 0.83
N GLN A 66 10.50 3.42 0.83
CA GLN A 66 11.12 3.94 -0.39
C GLN A 66 11.84 2.86 -1.20
N GLU A 67 12.29 1.79 -0.54
CA GLU A 67 13.07 0.72 -1.16
C GLU A 67 12.23 -0.19 -2.05
N LEU A 68 10.89 -0.17 -1.89
CA LEU A 68 9.94 -0.83 -2.79
C LEU A 68 10.01 -0.23 -4.20
N LYS A 69 10.93 -0.68 -5.05
CA LYS A 69 11.16 -0.11 -6.39
C LYS A 69 10.73 -1.06 -7.50
N TYR A 70 10.83 -2.36 -7.25
CA TYR A 70 10.62 -3.40 -8.23
C TYR A 70 9.46 -4.32 -7.83
N ALA A 71 8.83 -4.92 -8.84
CA ALA A 71 7.81 -5.94 -8.61
C ALA A 71 8.42 -7.13 -7.86
N GLY A 72 7.73 -7.61 -6.82
CA GLY A 72 8.23 -8.64 -5.91
C GLY A 72 8.89 -8.08 -4.64
N ASP A 73 9.24 -6.79 -4.60
CA ASP A 73 9.71 -6.16 -3.37
C ASP A 73 8.60 -6.15 -2.32
N PHE A 74 8.98 -6.41 -1.07
CA PHE A 74 8.07 -6.33 0.05
C PHE A 74 8.80 -5.77 1.28
N VAL A 75 8.06 -5.01 2.07
CA VAL A 75 8.49 -4.47 3.35
C VAL A 75 7.46 -4.89 4.37
N LYS A 76 7.90 -5.70 5.34
CA LYS A 76 7.09 -6.00 6.51
C LYS A 76 7.44 -4.99 7.58
N LEU A 77 6.53 -4.05 7.82
CA LEU A 77 6.68 -3.13 8.94
C LEU A 77 6.43 -3.93 10.22
N VAL A 78 7.48 -4.21 10.96
CA VAL A 78 7.33 -4.60 12.36
C VAL A 78 6.85 -3.35 13.08
N GLU A 79 5.75 -3.43 13.83
CA GLU A 79 5.35 -2.36 14.73
C GLU A 79 6.51 -2.06 15.67
N ARG A 80 7.33 -1.06 15.33
CA ARG A 80 8.20 -0.45 16.31
C ARG A 80 7.24 0.17 17.29
N ALA A 81 7.23 -0.35 18.53
CA ALA A 81 6.50 0.25 19.63
C ALA A 81 6.67 1.76 19.52
N ASP A 82 5.56 2.49 19.35
CA ASP A 82 5.64 3.94 19.34
C ASP A 82 6.47 4.33 20.57
N PRO A 83 7.47 5.22 20.44
CA PRO A 83 8.12 5.75 21.64
C PRO A 83 6.97 6.19 22.56
N PRO A 84 6.96 5.73 23.82
CA PRO A 84 5.81 5.92 24.70
C PRO A 84 5.40 7.37 24.59
N LYS A 85 4.14 7.63 24.23
CA LYS A 85 3.60 8.98 24.17
C LYS A 85 4.02 9.63 25.47
N GLY A 86 5.02 10.52 25.38
CA GLY A 86 5.53 11.25 26.52
C GLY A 86 4.31 11.83 27.19
N GLN A 87 4.09 11.38 28.41
CA GLN A 87 3.09 11.90 29.31
C GLN A 87 3.38 13.40 29.43
N GLY A 88 2.72 14.20 28.58
CA GLY A 88 2.68 15.64 28.67
C GLY A 88 1.89 15.95 29.92
N CYS A 89 2.64 16.15 30.99
CA CYS A 89 2.19 16.41 32.34
C CYS A 89 1.63 17.83 32.45
N LYS A 90 0.50 17.94 33.19
CA LYS A 90 -0.20 19.13 33.72
C LYS A 90 -0.92 20.07 32.75
#